data_AF-A0A2V9X8J2-F1
#
_entry.id   AF-A0A2V9X8J2-F1
#
_cell.length_a   1.000
_cell.length_b   1.000
_cell.length_c   1.000
_cell.angle_alpha   90.00
_cell.angle_beta   90.00
_cell.angle_gamma   90.00
#
_symmetry.space_group_name_H-M   'P 1'
#
loop_
_entity.id
_entity.type
_entity.pdbx_description
1 polymer ?
#
loop_
_entity_poly.entity_id
_entity_poly.type
_entity_poly.pdbx_seq_one_letter_code
_entity_poly.pdbx_strand_id
1 'polypeptide(L)'
;MKSYYVIQASLRYYGRLPAATEVIGGHVFGTLGHEKANATRWKEPPHERLANLPTYDTRGAQLVRTTKPAVSGLGESKAIEAFVRRHGILFGRVNETGHFYEDAVRFANAQELLRRAWSGDGAAIREIEEQVEDALEAHPSVRAGGIEVATENLWSFICVLFLRDQAARKTKLCQNPDCSNPYFLQQRKGQKYCSHKCAVLMNVRRFRERQANAISIQKGG
;
A
#
# COMPACT_ATOMS: atom_id res chain seq x y z
N MET A 1 2.13 30.86 0.66
CA MET A 1 2.12 31.57 -0.64
C MET A 1 0.66 31.68 -1.09
N LYS A 2 0.14 32.86 -1.44
CA LYS A 2 -1.21 32.98 -2.04
C LYS A 2 -1.09 32.62 -3.52
N SER A 3 -1.79 31.58 -3.97
CA SER A 3 -1.93 31.30 -5.40
C SER A 3 -3.11 32.09 -5.96
N TYR A 4 -2.90 32.79 -7.07
CA TYR A 4 -3.96 33.55 -7.75
C TYR A 4 -4.85 32.66 -8.62
N TYR A 5 -4.36 31.46 -8.98
CA TYR A 5 -5.07 30.49 -9.83
C TYR A 5 -4.89 29.08 -9.26
N VAL A 6 -5.94 28.27 -9.38
CA VAL A 6 -5.93 26.84 -9.07
C VAL A 6 -6.10 26.09 -10.38
N ILE A 7 -5.12 25.28 -10.74
CA ILE A 7 -5.20 24.43 -11.94
C ILE A 7 -5.66 23.04 -11.50
N GLN A 8 -6.71 22.53 -12.13
CA GLN A 8 -7.13 21.15 -11.95
C GLN A 8 -6.20 20.24 -12.75
N ALA A 9 -5.73 19.18 -12.10
CA ALA A 9 -4.89 18.17 -12.74
C ALA A 9 -5.42 16.76 -12.51
N SER A 10 -5.24 15.90 -13.52
CA SER A 10 -5.52 14.47 -13.43
C SER A 10 -4.23 13.68 -13.29
N LEU A 11 -4.17 12.79 -12.29
CA LEU A 11 -3.07 11.85 -12.13
C LEU A 11 -3.32 10.58 -12.97
N ARG A 12 -2.32 10.15 -13.74
CA ARG A 12 -2.37 8.94 -14.57
C ARG A 12 -1.20 8.00 -14.30
N TYR A 13 -1.47 6.71 -14.42
CA TYR A 13 -0.46 5.66 -14.49
C TYR A 13 -0.66 4.90 -15.81
N TYR A 14 0.39 4.87 -16.63
CA TYR A 14 0.35 4.32 -17.99
C TYR A 14 1.00 2.95 -18.14
N GLY A 15 1.35 2.29 -17.03
CA GLY A 15 2.01 0.99 -17.06
C GLY A 15 1.16 -0.11 -17.71
N ARG A 16 1.84 -1.11 -18.28
CA ARG A 16 1.21 -2.32 -18.81
C ARG A 16 1.17 -3.42 -17.76
N LEU A 17 0.15 -4.26 -17.83
CA LEU A 17 0.03 -5.44 -16.99
C LEU A 17 0.84 -6.60 -17.58
N PRO A 18 1.44 -7.46 -16.73
CA PRO A 18 2.09 -8.68 -17.17
C PRO A 18 1.14 -9.64 -17.91
N ALA A 19 1.62 -10.28 -18.98
CA ALA A 19 0.98 -11.45 -19.59
C ALA A 19 1.38 -12.74 -18.86
N ALA A 20 2.65 -12.83 -18.46
CA ALA A 20 3.19 -13.91 -17.64
C ALA A 20 3.95 -13.32 -16.45
N THR A 21 3.95 -14.02 -15.31
CA THR A 21 4.68 -13.61 -14.11
C THR A 21 5.11 -14.85 -13.34
N GLU A 22 6.37 -14.88 -12.96
CA GLU A 22 6.97 -15.93 -12.16
C GLU A 22 7.83 -15.30 -11.06
N VAL A 23 7.99 -16.03 -9.95
CA VAL A 23 8.84 -15.61 -8.83
C VAL A 23 9.85 -16.71 -8.54
N ILE A 24 11.13 -16.45 -8.82
CA ILE A 24 12.24 -17.40 -8.59
C ILE A 24 13.37 -16.66 -7.90
N GLY A 25 13.94 -17.28 -6.86
CA GLY A 25 15.18 -16.80 -6.23
C GLY A 25 15.11 -15.39 -5.65
N GLY A 26 13.93 -14.91 -5.24
CA GLY A 26 13.77 -13.53 -4.73
C GLY A 26 13.64 -12.47 -5.84
N HIS A 27 13.33 -12.89 -7.06
CA HIS A 27 13.07 -12.00 -8.19
C HIS A 27 11.72 -12.32 -8.81
N VAL A 28 11.03 -11.27 -9.26
CA VAL A 28 9.80 -11.39 -10.03
C VAL A 28 10.13 -11.03 -11.47
N PHE A 29 9.81 -11.91 -12.40
CA PHE A 29 10.10 -11.71 -13.81
C PHE A 29 8.93 -12.22 -14.66
N GLY A 30 8.93 -11.82 -15.93
CA GLY A 30 7.92 -12.24 -16.88
C GLY A 30 7.91 -11.35 -18.10
N THR A 31 6.80 -11.37 -18.82
CA THR A 31 6.60 -10.58 -20.04
C THR A 31 5.41 -9.64 -19.86
N LEU A 32 5.55 -8.41 -20.33
CA LEU A 32 4.45 -7.46 -20.39
C LEU A 32 3.43 -7.89 -21.45
N GLY A 33 2.15 -7.79 -21.12
CA GLY A 33 1.07 -7.94 -22.06
C GLY A 33 0.72 -6.63 -22.77
N HIS A 34 -0.37 -6.68 -23.54
CA HIS A 34 -0.94 -5.50 -24.21
C HIS A 34 -1.93 -4.73 -23.32
N GLU A 35 -2.41 -5.34 -22.24
CA GLU A 35 -3.35 -4.72 -21.32
C GLU A 35 -2.69 -3.58 -20.53
N LYS A 36 -3.35 -2.42 -20.46
CA LYS A 36 -2.91 -1.28 -19.66
C LYS A 36 -3.49 -1.36 -18.26
N ALA A 37 -2.70 -0.98 -17.25
CA ALA A 37 -3.21 -0.76 -15.91
C ALA A 37 -4.33 0.29 -15.93
N ASN A 38 -5.42 0.02 -15.21
CA ASN A 38 -6.56 0.91 -15.16
C ASN A 38 -6.98 1.18 -13.72
N ALA A 39 -6.58 2.35 -13.22
CA ALA A 39 -6.84 2.76 -11.84
C ALA A 39 -8.34 2.83 -11.50
N THR A 40 -9.23 3.05 -12.48
CA THR A 40 -10.68 3.12 -12.23
C THR A 40 -11.31 1.76 -11.98
N ARG A 41 -10.61 0.67 -12.33
CA ARG A 41 -11.08 -0.72 -12.14
C ARG A 41 -10.57 -1.34 -10.84
N TRP A 42 -9.68 -0.66 -10.12
CA TRP A 42 -9.13 -1.18 -8.88
C TRP A 42 -10.15 -1.07 -7.74
N LYS A 43 -10.54 -2.23 -7.19
CA LYS A 43 -11.44 -2.30 -6.02
C LYS A 43 -10.81 -1.68 -4.77
N GLU A 44 -9.51 -1.87 -4.62
CA GLU A 44 -8.69 -1.30 -3.54
C GLU A 44 -7.52 -0.56 -4.19
N PRO A 45 -7.16 0.65 -3.72
CA PRO A 45 -6.07 1.38 -4.31
C PRO A 45 -4.72 0.70 -4.03
N PRO A 46 -3.73 0.86 -4.93
CA PRO A 46 -2.51 0.05 -4.90
C PRO A 46 -1.65 0.29 -3.66
N HIS A 47 -1.67 1.52 -3.10
CA HIS A 47 -0.93 1.85 -1.88
C HIS A 47 -1.51 1.16 -0.64
N GLU A 48 -2.84 1.12 -0.48
CA GLU A 48 -3.51 0.36 0.58
C GLU A 48 -3.27 -1.15 0.41
N ARG A 49 -3.35 -1.65 -0.84
CA ARG A 49 -3.10 -3.06 -1.12
C ARG A 49 -1.66 -3.46 -0.82
N LEU A 50 -0.68 -2.64 -1.24
CA LEU A 50 0.76 -2.87 -1.03
C LEU A 50 1.07 -2.92 0.47
N ALA A 51 0.61 -1.94 1.25
CA ALA A 51 0.84 -1.91 2.70
C ALA A 51 0.34 -3.17 3.41
N ASN A 52 -0.76 -3.77 2.93
CA ASN A 52 -1.36 -4.98 3.48
C ASN A 52 -0.86 -6.31 2.86
N LEU A 53 0.10 -6.30 1.93
CA LEU A 53 0.64 -7.58 1.44
C LEU A 53 1.35 -8.32 2.58
N PRO A 54 1.13 -9.62 2.74
CA PRO A 54 1.86 -10.41 3.72
C PRO A 54 3.36 -10.44 3.43
N THR A 55 4.14 -10.30 4.50
CA THR A 55 5.59 -10.49 4.53
C THR A 55 5.94 -11.55 5.57
N TYR A 56 7.19 -11.97 5.63
CA TYR A 56 7.70 -12.80 6.72
C TYR A 56 8.60 -11.99 7.64
N ASP A 57 8.42 -12.17 8.95
CA ASP A 57 9.39 -11.76 9.95
C ASP A 57 10.36 -12.91 10.19
N THR A 58 11.66 -12.62 10.23
CA THR A 58 12.72 -13.60 10.58
C THR A 58 13.33 -13.27 11.95
N ARG A 59 12.62 -12.58 12.83
CA ARG A 59 12.98 -12.50 14.26
C ARG A 59 12.93 -13.90 14.88
N GLY A 60 14.01 -14.68 14.70
CA GLY A 60 14.18 -16.07 15.14
C GLY A 60 14.43 -17.05 13.97
N ALA A 61 14.56 -18.34 14.28
CA ALA A 61 14.80 -19.39 13.28
C ALA A 61 13.56 -19.75 12.43
N GLN A 62 12.38 -19.22 12.75
CA GLN A 62 11.11 -19.55 12.08
C GLN A 62 10.54 -18.33 11.35
N LEU A 63 10.15 -18.53 10.09
CA LEU A 63 9.42 -17.52 9.31
C LEU A 63 8.00 -17.34 9.86
N VAL A 64 7.71 -16.17 10.40
CA VAL A 64 6.35 -15.83 10.87
C VAL A 64 5.71 -14.85 9.90
N ARG A 65 4.62 -15.28 9.26
CA ARG A 65 3.85 -14.43 8.35
C ARG A 65 3.26 -13.25 9.12
N THR A 66 3.50 -12.03 8.64
CA THR A 66 3.07 -10.79 9.28
C THR A 66 2.58 -9.78 8.26
N THR A 67 1.77 -8.83 8.71
CA THR A 67 1.41 -7.62 7.97
C THR A 67 1.83 -6.35 8.71
N LYS A 68 2.70 -6.50 9.70
CA LYS A 68 3.38 -5.42 10.42
C LYS A 68 4.79 -5.22 9.85
N PRO A 69 5.43 -4.08 10.14
CA PRO A 69 6.85 -3.87 9.85
C PRO A 69 7.72 -5.05 10.30
N ALA A 70 8.58 -5.57 9.43
CA ALA A 70 9.37 -6.79 9.66
C ALA A 70 10.85 -6.57 9.31
N VAL A 71 11.76 -7.10 10.13
CA VAL A 71 13.21 -6.79 10.08
C VAL A 71 13.91 -7.41 8.86
N SER A 72 13.30 -8.37 8.17
CA SER A 72 13.95 -9.15 7.11
C SER A 72 13.30 -9.14 5.74
N GLY A 73 12.21 -8.38 5.54
CA GLY A 73 11.80 -7.98 4.18
C GLY A 73 11.62 -9.09 3.15
N LEU A 74 11.27 -10.33 3.53
CA LEU A 74 10.91 -11.36 2.56
C LEU A 74 9.42 -11.25 2.26
N GLY A 75 9.09 -10.78 1.06
CA GLY A 75 7.72 -10.79 0.56
C GLY A 75 7.22 -12.20 0.26
N GLU A 76 5.93 -12.46 0.50
CA GLU A 76 5.32 -13.73 0.08
C GLU A 76 5.20 -13.77 -1.44
N SER A 77 5.94 -14.64 -2.12
CA SER A 77 6.04 -14.70 -3.59
C SER A 77 4.68 -14.68 -4.29
N LYS A 78 3.72 -15.48 -3.83
CA LYS A 78 2.35 -15.52 -4.39
C LYS A 78 1.60 -14.20 -4.19
N ALA A 79 1.84 -13.50 -3.08
CA ALA A 79 1.21 -12.22 -2.82
C ALA A 79 1.80 -11.12 -3.70
N ILE A 80 3.13 -11.13 -3.91
CA ILE A 80 3.80 -10.23 -4.84
C ILE A 80 3.31 -10.48 -6.27
N GLU A 81 3.27 -11.74 -6.70
CA GLU A 81 2.76 -12.10 -8.03
C GLU A 81 1.33 -11.61 -8.25
N ALA A 82 0.43 -11.85 -7.29
CA ALA A 82 -0.95 -11.40 -7.36
C ALA A 82 -1.08 -9.86 -7.37
N PHE A 83 -0.16 -9.16 -6.70
CA PHE A 83 -0.11 -7.70 -6.74
C PHE A 83 0.32 -7.21 -8.11
N VAL A 84 1.42 -7.74 -8.64
CA VAL A 84 2.03 -7.35 -9.92
C VAL A 84 1.10 -7.64 -11.09
N ARG A 85 0.41 -8.79 -11.10
CA ARG A 85 -0.62 -9.10 -12.11
C ARG A 85 -1.79 -8.13 -12.10
N ARG A 86 -2.15 -7.53 -10.95
CA ARG A 86 -3.32 -6.65 -10.83
C ARG A 86 -3.02 -5.18 -11.05
N HIS A 87 -1.89 -4.70 -10.55
CA HIS A 87 -1.55 -3.27 -10.55
C HIS A 87 -0.42 -2.94 -11.52
N GLY A 88 0.39 -3.92 -11.92
CA GLY A 88 1.61 -3.76 -12.71
C GLY A 88 2.87 -3.93 -11.87
N ILE A 89 4.01 -3.85 -12.55
CA ILE A 89 5.35 -3.88 -11.95
C ILE A 89 5.59 -2.63 -11.10
N LEU A 90 6.34 -2.75 -10.01
CA LEU A 90 6.51 -1.69 -9.01
C LEU A 90 7.57 -0.68 -9.47
N PHE A 91 8.79 -1.18 -9.71
CA PHE A 91 9.93 -0.45 -10.26
C PHE A 91 10.42 -1.01 -11.59
N GLY A 92 9.92 -2.19 -11.97
CA GLY A 92 10.61 -3.15 -12.83
C GLY A 92 11.21 -2.56 -14.10
N ARG A 93 12.43 -3.01 -14.42
CA ARG A 93 13.10 -2.69 -15.68
C ARG A 93 12.50 -3.55 -16.77
N VAL A 94 12.14 -2.93 -17.88
CA VAL A 94 11.59 -3.61 -19.05
C VAL A 94 12.61 -3.50 -20.17
N ASN A 95 12.99 -4.63 -20.76
CA ASN A 95 13.87 -4.61 -21.93
C ASN A 95 13.08 -4.40 -23.23
N GLU A 96 13.78 -4.24 -24.35
CA GLU A 96 13.19 -3.97 -25.67
C GLU A 96 12.21 -5.06 -26.13
N THR A 97 12.36 -6.29 -25.64
CA THR A 97 11.49 -7.43 -25.98
C THR A 97 10.29 -7.55 -25.04
N GLY A 98 10.12 -6.61 -24.09
CA GLY A 98 9.00 -6.59 -23.15
C GLY A 98 9.16 -7.53 -21.96
N HIS A 99 10.34 -8.13 -21.76
CA HIS A 99 10.63 -8.86 -20.53
C HIS A 99 10.90 -7.88 -19.41
N PHE A 100 10.27 -8.11 -18.26
CA PHE A 100 10.48 -7.30 -17.07
C PHE A 100 11.21 -8.07 -15.98
N TYR A 101 11.92 -7.32 -15.15
CA TYR A 101 12.58 -7.80 -13.95
C TYR A 101 12.30 -6.87 -12.78
N GLU A 102 11.91 -7.44 -11.65
CA GLU A 102 11.60 -6.75 -10.41
C GLU A 102 12.31 -7.47 -9.24
N ASP A 103 13.04 -6.70 -8.46
CA ASP A 103 13.79 -7.19 -7.31
C ASP A 103 12.85 -7.29 -6.08
N ALA A 104 12.68 -8.49 -5.52
CA ALA A 104 11.74 -8.67 -4.41
C ALA A 104 12.23 -8.02 -3.10
N VAL A 105 13.54 -7.83 -2.91
CA VAL A 105 14.09 -7.09 -1.78
C VAL A 105 13.75 -5.62 -1.91
N ARG A 106 13.95 -5.02 -3.09
CA ARG A 106 13.54 -3.64 -3.37
C ARG A 106 12.02 -3.47 -3.21
N PHE A 107 11.24 -4.44 -3.67
CA PHE A 107 9.79 -4.45 -3.49
C PHE A 107 9.40 -4.44 -2.01
N ALA A 108 10.03 -5.29 -1.19
CA ALA A 108 9.78 -5.36 0.24
C ALA A 108 10.25 -4.10 0.99
N ASN A 109 11.38 -3.52 0.61
CA ASN A 109 11.86 -2.26 1.17
C ASN A 109 10.89 -1.11 0.90
N ALA A 110 10.34 -1.03 -0.32
CA ALA A 110 9.33 -0.04 -0.66
C ALA A 110 8.04 -0.23 0.15
N GLN A 111 7.61 -1.48 0.32
CA GLN A 111 6.48 -1.81 1.19
C GLN A 111 6.74 -1.40 2.65
N GLU A 112 7.92 -1.68 3.18
CA GLU A 112 8.32 -1.32 4.54
C GLU A 112 8.37 0.20 4.74
N LEU A 113 8.96 0.92 3.80
CA LEU A 113 8.97 2.38 3.78
C LEU A 113 7.53 2.94 3.83
N LEU A 114 6.63 2.42 2.98
CA LEU A 114 5.23 2.79 2.98
C LEU A 114 4.55 2.52 4.34
N ARG A 115 4.81 1.37 4.97
CA ARG A 115 4.24 0.99 6.27
C ARG A 115 4.69 1.91 7.40
N ARG A 116 5.98 2.25 7.44
CA ARG A 116 6.54 3.20 8.41
C ARG A 116 5.89 4.57 8.24
N ALA A 117 5.84 5.08 7.01
CA ALA A 117 5.21 6.35 6.71
C ALA A 117 3.71 6.35 7.08
N TRP A 118 2.98 5.28 6.76
CA TRP A 118 1.58 5.12 7.11
C TRP A 118 1.34 5.10 8.63
N SER A 119 2.30 4.59 9.38
CA SER A 119 2.28 4.58 10.85
C SER A 119 2.64 5.93 11.47
N GLY A 120 2.97 6.94 10.65
CA GLY A 120 3.28 8.30 11.09
C GLY A 120 4.77 8.58 11.31
N ASP A 121 5.67 7.71 10.83
CA ASP A 121 7.11 7.98 10.84
C ASP A 121 7.44 9.14 9.89
N GLY A 122 7.79 10.30 10.47
CA GLY A 122 8.08 11.52 9.71
C GLY A 122 9.30 11.42 8.79
N ALA A 123 10.30 10.60 9.15
CA ALA A 123 11.46 10.40 8.28
C ALA A 123 11.09 9.59 7.04
N ALA A 124 10.25 8.54 7.22
CA ALA A 124 9.72 7.76 6.12
C ALA A 124 8.78 8.57 5.22
N ILE A 125 7.98 9.47 5.78
CA ILE A 125 7.14 10.39 5.00
C ILE A 125 8.02 11.29 4.12
N ARG A 126 9.05 11.91 4.70
CA ARG A 126 9.98 12.78 3.96
C ARG A 126 10.71 12.03 2.85
N GLU A 127 11.16 10.80 3.11
CA GLU A 127 11.80 9.96 2.09
C GLU A 127 10.84 9.65 0.92
N ILE A 128 9.55 9.45 1.19
CA ILE A 128 8.53 9.30 0.13
C ILE A 128 8.30 10.62 -0.63
N GLU A 129 8.31 11.76 0.06
CA GLU A 129 8.19 13.08 -0.57
C GLU A 129 9.36 13.34 -1.54
N GLU A 130 10.59 13.08 -1.11
CA GLU A 130 11.81 13.19 -1.93
C GLU A 130 11.75 12.29 -3.17
N GLN A 131 11.27 11.05 -3.05
CA GLN A 131 11.14 10.13 -4.19
C GLN A 131 10.05 10.52 -5.21
N VAL A 132 9.09 11.36 -4.82
CA VAL A 132 8.03 11.84 -5.73
C VAL A 132 8.43 13.10 -6.47
N GLU A 133 9.23 13.97 -5.85
CA GLU A 133 9.65 15.24 -6.43
C GLU A 133 10.29 15.06 -7.81
N ASP A 134 11.13 14.04 -7.96
CA ASP A 134 11.84 13.73 -9.21
C ASP A 134 11.04 12.83 -10.18
N ALA A 135 9.88 12.29 -9.78
CA ALA A 135 9.21 11.20 -10.50
C ALA A 135 7.87 11.59 -11.17
N LEU A 136 7.52 12.87 -11.16
CA LEU A 136 6.29 13.40 -11.76
C LEU A 136 6.58 14.17 -13.05
N GLU A 137 5.96 13.74 -14.14
CA GLU A 137 5.96 14.48 -15.40
C GLU A 137 4.62 15.18 -15.61
N ALA A 138 4.65 16.51 -15.75
CA ALA A 138 3.46 17.31 -16.04
C ALA A 138 3.35 17.58 -17.54
N HIS A 139 2.25 17.15 -18.14
CA HIS A 139 1.93 17.36 -19.54
C HIS A 139 0.71 18.28 -19.68
N PRO A 140 0.70 19.25 -20.61
CA PRO A 140 -0.50 20.00 -20.94
C PRO A 140 -1.60 19.06 -21.46
N SER A 141 -2.80 19.13 -20.88
CA SER A 141 -3.96 18.36 -21.33
C SER A 141 -5.04 19.29 -21.88
N VAL A 142 -4.84 19.69 -23.14
CA VAL A 142 -5.71 20.64 -23.86
C VAL A 142 -7.16 20.13 -23.96
N ARG A 143 -7.38 18.81 -24.04
CA ARG A 143 -8.72 18.21 -24.12
C ARG A 143 -9.43 18.02 -22.78
N ALA A 144 -8.70 17.90 -21.68
CA ALA A 144 -9.27 17.75 -20.33
C ALA A 144 -9.36 19.10 -19.58
N GLY A 145 -8.99 20.21 -20.23
CA GLY A 145 -9.07 21.55 -19.66
C GLY A 145 -8.05 21.82 -18.54
N GLY A 146 -6.90 21.14 -18.54
CA GLY A 146 -5.96 21.26 -17.42
C GLY A 146 -4.60 20.63 -17.67
N ILE A 147 -3.97 20.18 -16.58
CA ILE A 147 -2.66 19.52 -16.58
C ILE A 147 -2.88 18.02 -16.35
N GLU A 148 -2.21 17.17 -17.11
CA GLU A 148 -2.08 15.76 -16.77
C GLU A 148 -0.74 15.53 -16.08
N VAL A 149 -0.75 14.81 -14.97
CA VAL A 149 0.46 14.39 -14.28
C VAL A 149 0.60 12.88 -14.47
N ALA A 150 1.71 12.45 -15.07
CA ALA A 150 2.06 11.06 -15.25
C ALA A 150 3.19 10.68 -14.29
N THR A 151 3.20 9.42 -13.87
CA THR A 151 4.30 8.87 -13.08
C THR A 151 5.09 7.88 -13.91
N GLU A 152 6.40 7.84 -13.72
CA GLU A 152 7.31 6.94 -14.45
C GLU A 152 6.98 5.46 -14.21
N ASN A 153 6.65 5.10 -12.97
CA ASN A 153 6.38 3.73 -12.56
C ASN A 153 5.24 3.66 -11.52
N LEU A 154 4.84 2.44 -11.14
CA LEU A 154 3.75 2.21 -10.18
C LEU A 154 4.13 2.65 -8.77
N TRP A 155 5.40 2.57 -8.38
CA TRP A 155 5.84 3.03 -7.07
C TRP A 155 5.62 4.53 -6.90
N SER A 156 6.07 5.35 -7.84
CA SER A 156 5.85 6.80 -7.80
C SER A 156 4.35 7.14 -7.78
N PHE A 157 3.53 6.38 -8.52
CA PHE A 157 2.07 6.50 -8.45
C PHE A 157 1.52 6.19 -7.05
N ILE A 158 2.00 5.11 -6.42
CA ILE A 158 1.65 4.71 -5.06
C ILE A 158 2.02 5.79 -4.05
N CYS A 159 3.21 6.35 -4.15
CA CYS A 159 3.69 7.42 -3.28
C CYS A 159 2.80 8.65 -3.36
N VAL A 160 2.46 9.10 -4.57
CA VAL A 160 1.57 10.26 -4.78
C VAL A 160 0.18 10.02 -4.16
N LEU A 161 -0.39 8.83 -4.39
CA LEU A 161 -1.68 8.47 -3.80
C LEU A 161 -1.62 8.46 -2.27
N PHE A 162 -0.57 7.85 -1.71
CA PHE A 162 -0.36 7.80 -0.27
C PHE A 162 -0.24 9.21 0.32
N LEU A 163 0.62 10.08 -0.23
CA LEU A 163 0.81 11.44 0.26
C LEU A 163 -0.49 12.25 0.21
N ARG A 164 -1.27 12.11 -0.86
CA ARG A 164 -2.59 12.75 -0.99
C ARG A 164 -3.55 12.30 0.12
N ASP A 165 -3.66 10.99 0.36
CA ASP A 165 -4.56 10.46 1.38
C ASP A 165 -4.04 10.70 2.82
N GLN A 166 -2.72 10.76 3.01
CA GLN A 166 -2.07 11.14 4.25
C GLN A 166 -2.35 12.61 4.59
N ALA A 167 -2.19 13.52 3.64
CA ALA A 167 -2.48 14.94 3.80
C ALA A 167 -3.97 15.17 4.14
N ALA A 168 -4.86 14.36 3.55
CA ALA A 168 -6.28 14.33 3.88
C ALA A 168 -6.60 13.62 5.22
N ARG A 169 -5.59 13.14 5.95
CA ARG A 169 -5.68 12.38 7.21
C ARG A 169 -6.54 11.11 7.13
N LYS A 170 -6.62 10.51 5.94
CA LYS A 170 -7.42 9.30 5.68
C LYS A 170 -6.66 8.02 5.95
N THR A 171 -5.33 8.02 5.93
CA THR A 171 -4.53 6.85 6.28
C THR A 171 -4.70 6.51 7.77
N LYS A 172 -5.18 5.29 8.06
CA LYS A 172 -5.40 4.80 9.43
C LYS A 172 -4.86 3.39 9.63
N LEU A 173 -4.60 3.07 10.89
CA LEU A 173 -4.33 1.73 11.39
C LEU A 173 -5.56 1.17 12.10
N CYS A 174 -5.91 -0.07 11.80
CA CYS A 174 -7.02 -0.79 12.42
C CYS A 174 -6.70 -1.04 13.89
N GLN A 175 -7.63 -0.68 14.78
CA GLN A 175 -7.46 -0.90 16.22
C GLN A 175 -7.74 -2.34 16.68
N ASN A 176 -8.03 -3.27 15.76
CA ASN A 176 -8.04 -4.69 16.07
C ASN A 176 -6.58 -5.21 16.00
N PRO A 177 -5.97 -5.61 17.12
CA PRO A 177 -4.55 -6.04 17.16
C PRO A 177 -4.29 -7.30 16.32
N ASP A 178 -5.33 -8.09 16.07
CA ASP A 178 -5.30 -9.36 15.33
C ASP A 178 -5.75 -9.16 13.87
N CYS A 179 -5.83 -7.92 13.39
CA CYS A 179 -6.25 -7.62 12.03
C CYS A 179 -5.19 -8.07 11.02
N SER A 180 -5.57 -8.90 10.06
CA SER A 180 -4.69 -9.33 8.98
C SER A 180 -4.34 -8.20 8.00
N ASN A 181 -5.21 -7.18 7.86
CA ASN A 181 -5.02 -6.04 6.96
C ASN A 181 -5.15 -4.73 7.77
N PRO A 182 -4.11 -4.35 8.54
CA PRO A 182 -4.23 -3.27 9.50
C PRO A 182 -4.23 -1.88 8.86
N TYR A 183 -3.66 -1.69 7.68
CA TYR A 183 -3.63 -0.38 7.01
C TYR A 183 -4.93 -0.17 6.24
N PHE A 184 -5.59 0.96 6.41
CA PHE A 184 -6.81 1.25 5.65
C PHE A 184 -7.02 2.73 5.40
N LEU A 185 -7.78 3.03 4.35
CA LEU A 185 -8.29 4.38 4.10
C LEU A 185 -9.63 4.60 4.81
N GLN A 186 -9.67 5.62 5.65
CA GLN A 186 -10.86 6.03 6.39
C GLN A 186 -11.95 6.51 5.42
N GLN A 187 -13.12 5.86 5.50
CA GLN A 187 -14.31 6.22 4.71
C GLN A 187 -15.21 7.21 5.47
N ARG A 188 -15.21 7.15 6.81
CA ARG A 188 -15.99 8.05 7.67
C ARG A 188 -15.16 8.61 8.81
N LYS A 189 -15.38 9.86 9.20
CA LYS A 189 -14.66 10.53 10.29
C LYS A 189 -14.72 9.67 11.57
N GLY A 190 -13.57 9.45 12.19
CA GLY A 190 -13.47 8.68 13.43
C GLY A 190 -13.57 7.15 13.28
N GLN A 191 -13.56 6.61 12.05
CA GLN A 191 -13.47 5.17 11.83
C GLN A 191 -12.20 4.59 12.49
N LYS A 192 -12.41 3.65 13.43
CA LYS A 192 -11.35 2.98 14.22
C LYS A 192 -10.94 1.61 13.67
N TYR A 193 -11.77 1.01 12.83
CA TYR A 193 -11.58 -0.35 12.32
C TYR A 193 -11.72 -0.37 10.80
N CYS A 194 -10.91 -1.17 10.11
CA CYS A 194 -10.91 -1.26 8.65
C CYS A 194 -12.23 -1.84 8.09
N SER A 195 -12.95 -2.65 8.88
CA SER A 195 -14.16 -3.35 8.44
C SER A 195 -15.17 -3.54 9.57
N HIS A 196 -16.43 -3.82 9.18
CA HIS A 196 -17.48 -4.23 10.12
C HIS A 196 -17.08 -5.47 10.92
N LYS A 197 -16.44 -6.46 10.28
CA LYS A 197 -15.92 -7.67 10.93
C LYS A 197 -14.98 -7.34 12.09
N CYS A 198 -13.99 -6.47 11.88
CA CYS A 198 -13.06 -6.07 12.95
C CYS A 198 -13.77 -5.30 14.07
N ALA A 199 -14.76 -4.47 13.74
CA ALA A 199 -15.54 -3.75 14.74
C ALA A 199 -16.34 -4.71 15.65
N VAL A 200 -17.01 -5.72 15.07
CA VAL A 200 -17.78 -6.72 15.81
C VAL A 200 -16.87 -7.55 16.73
N LEU A 201 -15.74 -8.04 16.22
CA LEU A 201 -14.78 -8.83 17.02
C LEU A 201 -14.30 -8.06 18.26
N MET A 202 -13.95 -6.78 18.10
CA MET A 202 -13.50 -5.94 19.21
C MET A 202 -14.63 -5.62 20.20
N ASN A 203 -15.87 -5.48 19.74
CA ASN A 203 -17.02 -5.30 20.63
C ASN A 203 -17.27 -6.56 21.48
N VAL A 204 -17.20 -7.75 20.89
CA VAL A 204 -17.33 -9.03 21.61
C VAL A 204 -16.21 -9.20 22.64
N ARG A 205 -14.96 -8.88 22.27
CA ARG A 205 -13.81 -8.92 23.19
C ARG A 205 -14.03 -8.01 24.41
N ARG A 206 -14.40 -6.74 24.19
CA ARG A 206 -14.69 -5.78 25.27
C ARG A 206 -15.87 -6.19 26.14
N PHE A 207 -16.85 -6.92 25.58
CA PHE A 207 -17.97 -7.45 26.37
C PHE A 207 -17.50 -8.57 27.30
N ARG A 208 -16.70 -9.53 26.79
CA ARG A 208 -16.13 -10.62 27.58
C ARG A 208 -15.20 -10.11 28.70
N GLU A 209 -14.36 -9.12 28.40
CA GLU A 209 -13.49 -8.47 29.39
C GLU A 209 -14.30 -7.82 30.52
N ARG A 210 -15.42 -7.15 30.20
CA ARG A 210 -16.33 -6.59 31.22
C ARG A 210 -17.00 -7.65 32.07
N GLN A 211 -17.44 -8.76 31.47
CA GLN A 211 -18.02 -9.87 32.23
C GLN A 211 -17.00 -10.52 33.17
N ALA A 212 -15.78 -10.78 32.69
CA ALA A 212 -14.70 -11.34 33.50
C ALA A 212 -14.36 -10.43 34.70
N ASN A 213 -14.28 -9.11 34.47
CA ASN A 213 -14.03 -8.14 35.53
C ASN A 213 -15.17 -8.06 36.56
N ALA A 214 -16.43 -8.17 36.13
CA ALA A 214 -17.56 -8.20 37.05
C ALA A 214 -17.53 -9.45 37.95
N ILE A 215 -17.18 -10.61 37.38
CA ILE A 215 -17.05 -11.88 38.11
C ILE A 215 -15.88 -11.84 39.10
N SER A 216 -14.74 -11.23 38.74
CA SER A 216 -13.58 -11.14 39.64
C SER A 216 -13.85 -10.22 40.84
N ILE A 217 -14.56 -9.11 40.64
CA ILE A 217 -14.99 -8.22 41.74
C ILE A 217 -15.92 -8.95 42.71
N GLN A 218 -16.86 -9.76 42.22
CA GLN A 218 -17.78 -10.53 43.05
C GLN A 218 -17.13 -11.67 43.86
N LYS A 219 -15.94 -12.13 43.48
CA LYS A 219 -15.21 -13.21 44.17
C LYS A 219 -14.15 -12.70 45.16
N GLY A 220 -13.79 -11.41 45.08
CA GLY A 220 -12.74 -10.81 45.90
C GLY A 220 -13.25 -9.88 47.01
N GLY A 221 -14.57 -9.68 47.12
CA GLY A 221 -15.25 -9.03 48.24
C GLY A 221 -16.10 -10.03 48.99
#